data_AF-A0AAV8TN73-F1
#
_entry.id   AF-A0AAV8TN73-F1
#
_cell.length_a   1.000
_cell.length_b   1.000
_cell.length_c   1.000
_cell.angle_alpha   90.00
_cell.angle_beta   90.00
_cell.angle_gamma   90.00
#
_symmetry.space_group_name_H-M   'P 1'
#
loop_
_entity.id
_entity.type
_entity.pdbx_description
1 polymer ?
#
loop_
_entity_poly.entity_id
_entity_poly.type
_entity_poly.pdbx_seq_one_letter_code
_entity_poly.pdbx_strand_id
1 'polypeptide(L)'
;MGSEKNDGTSVPPSEPIPCANGCGFFGLASSMNLCSKCYRDFRIKEEQAASAKAAMEMTLKSGPNEPAPEVGSTKAEVLSESSSASSSSSLLSSSSILTVSAKEAVPRLANRCFVCKKKVGLTGFKCKCESTFCGSHRYPEDHNCYFDFKAKGRESIAKANPVVKADKIERI
;
A
#
# COMPACT_ATOMS: atom_id res chain seq x y z
N MET A 1 15.22 22.69 44.83
CA MET A 1 14.39 23.07 43.66
C MET A 1 14.47 21.94 42.65
N GLY A 2 13.43 21.32 42.10
CA GLY A 2 11.99 21.30 42.30
C GLY A 2 11.53 20.07 41.50
N SER A 3 10.85 19.12 42.13
CA SER A 3 10.40 17.89 41.47
C SER A 3 9.04 18.14 40.85
N GLU A 4 9.01 18.43 39.54
CA GLU A 4 7.78 18.52 38.75
C GLU A 4 7.06 17.17 38.77
N LYS A 5 5.90 17.14 39.46
CA LYS A 5 4.95 16.04 39.40
C LYS A 5 4.04 16.30 38.21
N ASN A 6 4.02 15.35 37.28
CA ASN A 6 3.08 15.32 36.18
C ASN A 6 1.74 14.79 36.70
N ASP A 7 0.76 15.68 36.85
CA ASP A 7 -0.62 15.33 37.14
C ASP A 7 -1.21 14.56 35.94
N GLY A 8 -1.08 13.23 36.00
CA GLY A 8 -1.77 12.31 35.12
C GLY A 8 -3.24 12.31 35.50
N THR A 9 -4.06 13.05 34.75
CA THR A 9 -5.52 12.98 34.82
C THR A 9 -5.97 11.56 34.50
N SER A 10 -6.07 10.71 35.53
CA SER A 10 -6.64 9.38 35.46
C SER A 10 -8.15 9.50 35.34
N VAL A 11 -8.64 9.66 34.11
CA VAL A 11 -10.05 9.41 33.81
C VAL A 11 -10.29 7.92 34.05
N PRO A 12 -11.29 7.52 34.86
CA PRO A 12 -11.58 6.10 35.09
C PRO A 12 -11.87 5.41 33.75
N PRO A 13 -11.39 4.18 33.52
CA PRO A 13 -11.66 3.47 32.27
C PRO A 13 -13.14 3.10 32.25
N SER A 14 -13.95 3.88 31.53
CA SER A 14 -15.24 3.43 31.06
C SER A 14 -15.02 2.12 30.32
N GLU A 15 -15.81 1.09 30.66
CA GLU A 15 -15.68 -0.24 30.09
C GLU A 15 -15.58 -0.16 28.56
N PRO A 16 -14.63 -0.89 27.96
CA PRO A 16 -14.31 -0.72 26.55
C PRO A 16 -15.50 -1.15 25.68
N ILE A 17 -16.19 -0.16 25.11
CA ILE A 17 -17.42 -0.35 24.33
C ILE A 17 -17.06 -1.03 23.00
N PRO A 18 -17.62 -2.20 22.67
CA PRO A 18 -17.41 -2.84 21.38
C PRO A 18 -18.03 -2.01 20.26
N CYS A 19 -17.46 -2.10 19.06
CA CYS A 19 -17.99 -1.41 17.89
C CYS A 19 -19.44 -1.83 17.60
N ALA A 20 -20.33 -0.87 17.40
CA ALA A 20 -21.75 -1.10 17.11
C ALA A 20 -21.98 -1.99 15.87
N ASN A 21 -21.07 -1.95 14.89
CA ASN A 21 -21.10 -2.85 13.71
C ASN A 21 -20.62 -4.29 13.99
N GLY A 22 -20.30 -4.65 15.24
CA GLY A 22 -19.91 -6.01 15.62
C GLY A 22 -18.59 -6.50 15.00
N CYS A 23 -17.70 -5.61 14.58
CA CYS A 23 -16.48 -5.96 13.83
C CYS A 23 -15.32 -6.48 14.70
N GLY A 24 -15.53 -6.65 16.01
CA GLY A 24 -14.51 -7.15 16.95
C GLY A 24 -13.47 -6.12 17.41
N PHE A 25 -13.65 -4.84 17.09
CA PHE A 25 -12.81 -3.74 17.59
C PHE A 25 -13.63 -2.80 18.49
N PHE A 26 -12.97 -1.99 19.31
CA PHE A 26 -13.64 -1.06 20.23
C PHE A 26 -14.09 0.23 19.53
N GLY A 27 -15.29 0.70 19.85
CA GLY A 27 -15.84 1.97 19.37
C GLY A 27 -15.49 3.11 20.32
N LEU A 28 -15.54 4.34 19.80
CA LEU A 28 -15.47 5.54 20.65
C LEU A 28 -16.86 6.17 20.76
N ALA A 29 -17.18 6.71 21.95
CA ALA A 29 -18.43 7.44 22.18
C ALA A 29 -18.57 8.63 21.21
N SER A 30 -17.46 9.32 20.89
CA SER A 30 -17.43 10.43 19.94
C SER A 30 -17.72 10.04 18.50
N SER A 31 -17.56 8.76 18.13
CA SER A 31 -17.77 8.23 16.77
C SER A 31 -18.96 7.27 16.71
N MET A 32 -20.03 7.55 17.48
CA MET A 32 -21.26 6.76 17.55
C MET A 32 -21.00 5.27 17.89
N ASN A 33 -20.04 5.00 18.77
CA ASN A 33 -19.58 3.66 19.11
C ASN A 33 -19.09 2.84 17.90
N LEU A 34 -18.65 3.48 16.81
CA LEU A 34 -17.97 2.79 15.70
C LEU A 34 -16.45 2.85 15.88
N CYS A 35 -15.77 1.79 15.47
CA CYS A 35 -14.30 1.79 15.36
C CYS A 35 -13.83 2.73 14.25
N SER A 36 -12.54 3.08 14.24
CA SER A 36 -11.95 3.98 13.24
C SER A 36 -12.11 3.51 11.78
N LYS A 37 -12.25 2.19 11.54
CA LYS A 37 -12.53 1.63 10.21
C LYS A 37 -14.00 1.79 9.86
N CYS A 38 -14.90 1.26 10.70
CA CYS A 38 -16.33 1.30 10.43
C CYS A 38 -16.89 2.73 10.43
N TYR A 39 -16.32 3.65 11.19
CA TYR A 39 -16.70 5.06 11.15
C TYR A 39 -16.31 5.74 9.82
N ARG A 40 -15.13 5.41 9.25
CA ARG A 40 -14.77 5.89 7.90
C ARG A 40 -15.72 5.34 6.86
N ASP A 41 -16.03 4.04 6.92
CA ASP A 41 -16.98 3.40 6.00
C ASP A 41 -18.38 4.02 6.12
N PHE A 42 -18.82 4.33 7.35
CA PHE A 42 -20.07 5.02 7.60
C PHE A 42 -20.10 6.42 6.97
N ARG A 43 -19.04 7.21 7.13
CA ARG A 43 -18.94 8.56 6.52
C ARG A 43 -18.95 8.52 5.00
N ILE A 44 -18.26 7.55 4.39
CA ILE A 44 -18.29 7.34 2.93
C ILE A 44 -19.72 7.01 2.48
N LYS A 45 -20.42 6.14 3.21
CA LYS A 45 -21.81 5.76 2.88
C LYS A 45 -22.78 6.93 3.06
N GLU A 46 -22.58 7.77 4.07
CA GLU A 46 -23.35 8.99 4.30
C GLU A 46 -23.18 10.00 3.15
N GLU A 47 -21.94 10.23 2.70
CA GLU A 47 -21.63 11.10 1.57
C GLU A 47 -22.21 10.57 0.26
N GLN A 48 -22.09 9.26 0.01
CA GLN A 48 -22.70 8.61 -1.16
C GLN A 48 -24.23 8.73 -1.15
N ALA A 49 -24.85 8.55 0.02
CA ALA A 49 -26.29 8.73 0.16
C ALA A 49 -26.70 10.19 -0.04
N ALA A 50 -25.92 11.15 0.45
CA ALA A 50 -26.16 12.58 0.23
C ALA A 50 -26.02 12.95 -1.25
N SER A 51 -25.00 12.44 -1.93
CA SER A 51 -24.79 12.66 -3.38
C SER A 51 -25.91 12.05 -4.22
N ALA A 52 -26.33 10.81 -3.92
CA ALA A 52 -27.46 10.17 -4.60
C ALA A 52 -28.78 10.92 -4.37
N LYS A 53 -29.02 11.40 -3.14
CA LYS A 53 -30.17 12.25 -2.82
C LYS A 53 -30.13 13.58 -3.57
N ALA A 54 -28.98 14.23 -3.65
CA ALA A 54 -28.81 15.47 -4.39
C ALA A 54 -29.04 15.29 -5.91
N ALA A 55 -28.56 14.18 -6.48
CA ALA A 55 -28.81 13.86 -7.89
C ALA A 55 -30.30 13.62 -8.17
N MET A 56 -31.01 12.91 -7.29
CA MET A 56 -32.46 12.72 -7.41
C MET A 56 -33.24 14.02 -7.23
N GLU A 57 -32.84 14.91 -6.33
CA GLU A 57 -33.50 16.22 -6.14
C GLU A 57 -33.29 17.14 -7.36
N MET A 58 -32.15 17.03 -8.05
CA MET A 58 -31.86 17.78 -9.26
C MET A 58 -32.76 17.36 -10.44
N THR A 59 -33.12 16.08 -10.52
CA THR A 59 -34.07 15.56 -11.52
C THR A 59 -35.52 15.99 -11.24
N LEU A 60 -35.90 16.23 -9.99
CA LEU A 60 -37.26 16.64 -9.61
C LEU A 60 -37.54 18.15 -9.81
N LYS A 61 -36.51 18.98 -10.05
CA LYS A 61 -36.65 20.40 -10.38
C LYS A 61 -36.84 20.68 -11.89
N SER A 62 -36.75 19.66 -12.73
CA SER A 62 -37.20 19.67 -14.12
C SER A 62 -38.48 18.83 -14.22
N GLY A 63 -39.63 19.47 -14.43
CA GLY A 63 -40.93 18.81 -14.46
C GLY A 63 -41.07 17.73 -15.54
N PRO A 64 -41.97 16.75 -15.36
CA PRO A 64 -42.16 15.64 -16.29
C PRO A 64 -43.02 16.08 -17.49
N ASN A 65 -42.55 15.80 -18.70
CA ASN A 65 -43.42 15.65 -19.86
C ASN A 65 -43.15 14.26 -20.46
N GLU A 66 -43.98 13.31 -20.04
CA GLU A 66 -44.32 12.10 -20.81
C GLU A 66 -45.46 12.50 -21.76
N PRO A 67 -45.52 11.94 -22.99
CA PRO A 67 -46.27 10.69 -23.09
C PRO A 67 -45.75 9.67 -24.13
N ALA A 68 -45.89 8.40 -23.79
CA ALA A 68 -46.06 7.28 -24.72
C ALA A 68 -47.18 7.53 -25.77
N PRO A 69 -47.13 6.87 -26.94
CA PRO A 69 -48.07 5.76 -27.16
C PRO A 69 -47.54 4.59 -28.01
N GLU A 70 -48.36 3.53 -28.01
CA GLU A 70 -48.12 2.16 -28.42
C GLU A 70 -48.46 1.80 -29.89
N VAL A 71 -48.13 0.54 -30.25
CA VAL A 71 -48.72 -0.38 -31.27
C VAL A 71 -48.06 -0.48 -32.68
N GLY A 72 -47.40 -1.63 -32.93
CA GLY A 72 -47.94 -2.68 -33.82
C GLY A 72 -47.32 -2.97 -35.21
N SER A 73 -46.68 -4.15 -35.34
CA SER A 73 -46.61 -5.09 -36.50
C SER A 73 -45.87 -4.63 -37.80
N THR A 74 -44.83 -5.31 -38.32
CA THR A 74 -44.89 -6.59 -39.05
C THR A 74 -43.49 -7.09 -39.50
N LYS A 75 -43.25 -8.40 -39.31
CA LYS A 75 -42.66 -9.46 -40.17
C LYS A 75 -41.31 -9.32 -40.92
N ALA A 76 -40.51 -10.39 -40.75
CA ALA A 76 -39.53 -11.06 -41.65
C ALA A 76 -38.17 -10.39 -41.93
N GLU A 77 -37.04 -11.08 -42.15
CA GLU A 77 -36.56 -12.47 -42.02
C GLU A 77 -35.04 -12.44 -42.36
N VAL A 78 -34.24 -13.35 -41.77
CA VAL A 78 -32.99 -13.98 -42.30
C VAL A 78 -31.72 -13.11 -42.58
N LEU A 79 -30.45 -13.53 -42.46
CA LEU A 79 -29.75 -14.80 -42.17
C LEU A 79 -28.52 -14.53 -41.27
N SER A 80 -28.22 -15.53 -40.44
CA SER A 80 -26.92 -15.77 -39.81
C SER A 80 -26.18 -16.86 -40.59
N GLU A 81 -24.84 -16.81 -40.66
CA GLU A 81 -23.97 -17.99 -40.47
C GLU A 81 -22.52 -17.49 -40.32
N SER A 82 -21.87 -17.83 -39.21
CA SER A 82 -20.43 -17.65 -38.98
C SER A 82 -19.74 -19.00 -39.13
N SER A 83 -18.70 -19.03 -39.96
CA SER A 83 -17.89 -20.21 -40.22
C SER A 83 -16.79 -20.40 -39.17
N SER A 84 -16.53 -21.68 -38.92
CA SER A 84 -15.78 -22.27 -37.82
C SER A 84 -14.24 -22.22 -37.93
N ALA A 85 -13.64 -22.21 -36.75
CA ALA A 85 -12.52 -23.02 -36.26
C ALA A 85 -11.09 -22.93 -36.87
N SER A 86 -10.15 -22.96 -35.91
CA SER A 86 -8.72 -23.30 -36.00
C SER A 86 -7.81 -22.14 -36.42
N SER A 87 -6.87 -21.70 -35.59
CA SER A 87 -5.59 -22.41 -35.49
C SER A 87 -4.81 -22.05 -34.23
N SER A 88 -4.06 -23.04 -33.79
CA SER A 88 -3.11 -23.07 -32.69
C SER A 88 -1.85 -22.22 -32.90
N SER A 89 -1.24 -21.89 -31.76
CA SER A 89 0.19 -21.66 -31.52
C SER A 89 0.89 -20.54 -32.29
N SER A 90 1.43 -19.56 -31.58
CA SER A 90 2.88 -19.51 -31.30
C SER A 90 3.24 -18.30 -30.44
N LEU A 91 4.35 -18.47 -29.75
CA LEU A 91 4.85 -17.72 -28.62
C LEU A 91 5.47 -16.37 -29.02
N LEU A 92 5.71 -15.56 -27.99
CA LEU A 92 6.65 -14.45 -27.89
C LEU A 92 6.19 -13.15 -28.57
N SER A 93 5.68 -12.24 -27.73
CA SER A 93 5.76 -10.80 -28.01
C SER A 93 6.57 -10.14 -26.92
N SER A 94 7.81 -9.84 -27.30
CA SER A 94 8.62 -8.80 -26.69
C SER A 94 8.06 -7.42 -27.04
N SER A 95 8.39 -6.47 -26.17
CA SER A 95 8.59 -5.05 -26.47
C SER A 95 7.36 -4.13 -26.45
N SER A 96 7.31 -3.39 -25.34
CA SER A 96 7.32 -1.91 -25.30
C SER A 96 6.30 -1.17 -26.16
N ILE A 97 5.28 -0.60 -25.50
CA ILE A 97 4.58 0.58 -26.00
C ILE A 97 4.71 1.73 -25.00
N LEU A 98 5.15 2.84 -25.57
CA LEU A 98 5.41 4.14 -24.98
C LEU A 98 4.08 4.88 -24.74
N THR A 99 3.94 5.48 -23.55
CA THR A 99 3.38 6.83 -23.23
C THR A 99 2.04 7.24 -23.91
N VAL A 100 0.98 7.71 -23.22
CA VAL A 100 0.88 8.80 -22.24
C VAL A 100 -0.46 8.67 -21.49
N SER A 101 -0.45 8.59 -20.16
CA SER A 101 -1.46 9.25 -19.31
C SER A 101 -0.99 9.23 -17.85
N ALA A 102 -0.76 10.41 -17.30
CA ALA A 102 -0.20 10.63 -15.98
C ALA A 102 -1.19 10.24 -14.87
N LYS A 103 -1.01 9.05 -14.29
CA LYS A 103 -1.05 8.82 -12.84
C LYS A 103 0.06 7.82 -12.51
N GLU A 104 1.12 8.35 -11.92
CA GLU A 104 2.35 7.65 -11.57
C GLU A 104 2.06 6.49 -10.59
N ALA A 105 1.81 5.31 -11.13
CA ALA A 105 1.84 4.07 -10.37
C ALA A 105 3.30 3.67 -10.22
N VAL A 106 3.94 4.15 -9.15
CA VAL A 106 5.23 3.64 -8.69
C VAL A 106 5.14 2.12 -8.69
N PRO A 107 5.99 1.38 -9.46
CA PRO A 107 5.99 -0.07 -9.41
C PRO A 107 6.21 -0.45 -7.96
N ARG A 108 5.23 -1.11 -7.34
CA ARG A 108 5.27 -1.44 -5.91
C ARG A 108 6.55 -2.23 -5.67
N LEU A 109 7.55 -1.56 -5.08
CA LEU A 109 8.84 -2.17 -4.81
C LEU A 109 8.59 -3.45 -4.03
N ALA A 110 9.02 -4.58 -4.58
CA ALA A 110 8.67 -5.90 -4.07
C ALA A 110 9.34 -6.12 -2.71
N ASN A 111 8.64 -5.75 -1.63
CA ASN A 111 9.08 -5.96 -0.25
C ASN A 111 8.88 -7.43 0.14
N ARG A 112 9.73 -8.31 -0.39
CA ARG A 112 9.79 -9.74 -0.07
C ARG A 112 11.21 -10.13 0.32
N CYS A 113 11.33 -11.11 1.20
CA CYS A 113 12.61 -11.68 1.58
C CYS A 113 13.24 -12.43 0.40
N PHE A 114 14.53 -12.24 0.14
CA PHE A 114 15.23 -12.92 -0.95
C PHE A 114 15.35 -14.45 -0.73
N VAL A 115 15.51 -14.91 0.51
CA VAL A 115 15.63 -16.35 0.84
C VAL A 115 14.26 -17.03 0.84
N CYS A 116 13.34 -16.60 1.71
CA CYS A 116 12.07 -17.31 1.93
C CYS A 116 10.88 -16.71 1.19
N LYS A 117 11.07 -15.64 0.40
CA LYS A 117 10.01 -14.94 -0.37
C LYS A 117 8.83 -14.42 0.47
N LYS A 118 8.93 -14.49 1.81
CA LYS A 118 7.96 -13.95 2.76
C LYS A 118 7.82 -12.45 2.55
N LYS A 119 6.59 -11.94 2.56
CA LYS A 119 6.31 -10.50 2.41
C LYS A 119 6.79 -9.77 3.67
N VAL A 120 7.75 -8.87 3.51
CA VAL A 120 8.38 -8.13 4.63
C VAL A 120 7.83 -6.72 4.82
N GLY A 121 7.04 -6.22 3.88
CA GLY A 121 6.35 -4.93 4.03
C GLY A 121 7.31 -3.78 4.37
N LEU A 122 6.94 -2.94 5.33
CA LEU A 122 7.75 -1.80 5.79
C LEU A 122 8.92 -2.23 6.70
N THR A 123 8.86 -3.43 7.28
CA THR A 123 9.84 -3.95 8.25
C THR A 123 10.95 -4.80 7.60
N GLY A 124 11.16 -4.65 6.29
CA GLY A 124 12.23 -5.34 5.56
C GLY A 124 13.61 -4.80 5.91
N PHE A 125 14.55 -5.70 6.20
CA PHE A 125 15.94 -5.34 6.44
C PHE A 125 16.72 -5.39 5.13
N LYS A 126 17.36 -4.29 4.73
CA LYS A 126 18.29 -4.28 3.60
C LYS A 126 19.68 -4.73 4.05
N CYS A 127 20.24 -5.72 3.38
CA CYS A 127 21.63 -6.12 3.58
C CYS A 127 22.57 -5.30 2.67
N LYS A 128 23.88 -5.37 2.94
CA LYS A 128 24.93 -4.76 2.11
C LYS A 128 25.09 -5.41 0.73
N CYS A 129 24.57 -6.63 0.56
CA CYS A 129 24.38 -7.27 -0.76
C CYS A 129 23.12 -6.78 -1.50
N GLU A 130 22.56 -5.63 -1.11
CA GLU A 130 21.43 -4.94 -1.75
C GLU A 130 20.08 -5.66 -1.74
N SER A 131 20.04 -6.89 -1.22
CA SER A 131 18.84 -7.69 -1.06
C SER A 131 18.07 -7.36 0.22
N THR A 132 16.74 -7.58 0.20
CA THR A 132 15.85 -7.34 1.34
C THR A 132 15.47 -8.66 2.01
N PHE A 133 15.45 -8.69 3.34
CA PHE A 133 15.22 -9.89 4.15
C PHE A 133 14.20 -9.69 5.26
N CYS A 134 13.64 -10.80 5.76
CA CYS A 134 12.80 -10.82 6.95
C CYS A 134 13.65 -10.89 8.23
N GLY A 135 13.02 -10.80 9.42
CA GLY A 135 13.74 -10.88 10.69
C GLY A 135 14.59 -12.14 10.89
N SER A 136 14.17 -13.27 10.32
CA SER A 136 14.89 -14.56 10.41
C SER A 136 16.06 -14.69 9.43
N HIS A 137 16.12 -13.90 8.36
CA HIS A 137 17.22 -13.93 7.38
C HIS A 137 18.00 -12.62 7.35
N ARG A 138 17.97 -11.89 8.47
CA ARG A 138 18.57 -10.56 8.59
C ARG A 138 20.10 -10.63 8.61
N TYR A 139 20.66 -11.67 9.21
CA TYR A 139 22.10 -11.78 9.42
C TYR A 139 22.80 -12.40 8.20
N PRO A 140 24.08 -12.04 7.93
CA PRO A 140 24.83 -12.54 6.77
C PRO A 140 24.96 -14.06 6.71
N GLU A 141 25.00 -14.71 7.87
CA GLU A 141 25.01 -16.17 8.01
C GLU A 141 23.72 -16.85 7.54
N ASP A 142 22.56 -16.20 7.71
CA ASP A 142 21.25 -16.79 7.37
C ASP A 142 20.90 -16.74 5.88
N HIS A 143 21.67 -15.98 5.09
CA HIS A 143 21.43 -15.82 3.64
C HIS A 143 22.68 -15.96 2.79
N ASN A 144 23.77 -16.49 3.36
CA ASN A 144 25.06 -16.66 2.68
C ASN A 144 25.47 -15.40 1.90
N CYS A 145 25.56 -14.27 2.61
CA CYS A 145 25.86 -12.99 1.99
C CYS A 145 27.17 -13.04 1.17
N TYR A 146 27.10 -12.73 -0.12
CA TYR A 146 28.28 -12.68 -1.00
C TYR A 146 29.13 -11.42 -0.80
N PHE A 147 28.67 -10.48 0.03
CA PHE A 147 29.34 -9.22 0.26
C PHE A 147 30.62 -9.40 1.09
N ASP A 148 31.77 -8.88 0.64
CA ASP A 148 33.03 -8.98 1.39
C ASP A 148 33.10 -7.94 2.53
N PHE A 149 32.64 -8.34 3.71
CA PHE A 149 32.72 -7.53 4.92
C PHE A 149 34.16 -7.30 5.41
N LYS A 150 35.10 -8.22 5.09
CA LYS A 150 36.49 -8.13 5.55
C LYS A 150 37.25 -7.07 4.77
N ALA A 151 37.09 -7.05 3.44
CA ALA A 151 37.69 -6.01 2.61
C ALA A 151 37.17 -4.61 2.98
N LYS A 152 35.84 -4.44 3.05
CA LYS A 152 35.24 -3.16 3.45
C LYS A 152 35.63 -2.73 4.86
N GLY A 153 35.74 -3.68 5.79
CA GLY A 153 36.22 -3.43 7.15
C GLY A 153 37.64 -2.88 7.15
N ARG A 154 38.57 -3.54 6.46
CA ARG A 154 39.96 -3.08 6.34
C ARG A 154 40.07 -1.70 5.73
N GLU A 155 39.34 -1.43 4.66
CA GLU A 155 39.33 -0.11 4.00
C GLU A 155 38.82 0.97 4.95
N SER A 156 37.73 0.71 5.69
CA SER A 156 37.20 1.67 6.65
C SER A 156 38.16 1.96 7.80
N ILE A 157 38.87 0.94 8.31
CA ILE A 157 39.89 1.11 9.34
C ILE A 157 41.09 1.88 8.80
N ALA A 158 41.58 1.53 7.60
CA ALA A 158 42.69 2.22 6.96
C ALA A 158 42.40 3.71 6.73
N LYS A 159 41.17 4.04 6.34
CA LYS A 159 40.73 5.42 6.17
C LYS A 159 40.59 6.19 7.50
N ALA A 160 40.22 5.48 8.57
CA ALA A 160 40.07 6.08 9.89
C ALA A 160 41.40 6.20 10.65
N ASN A 161 42.43 5.45 10.24
CA ASN A 161 43.71 5.44 10.93
C ASN A 161 44.44 6.78 10.71
N PRO A 162 44.67 7.57 11.77
CA PRO A 162 45.40 8.83 11.64
C PRO A 162 46.86 8.55 11.27
N VAL A 163 47.43 9.39 10.41
CA VAL A 163 48.80 9.21 9.95
C VAL A 163 49.75 9.62 11.06
N VAL A 164 50.38 8.64 11.72
CA VAL A 164 51.41 8.89 12.72
C VAL A 164 52.74 9.16 12.00
N LYS A 165 53.09 10.44 11.86
CA LYS A 165 54.44 10.87 11.46
C LYS A 165 55.16 11.38 12.70
N ALA A 166 56.26 10.74 13.07
CA ALA A 166 57.16 11.28 14.07
C ALA A 166 58.16 12.22 13.39
N ASP A 167 58.44 13.37 14.00
CA ASP A 167 59.49 14.26 13.53
C ASP A 167 60.86 13.59 13.74
N LYS A 168 61.71 13.69 12.72
CA LYS A 168 63.05 13.12 12.74
C LYS A 168 63.90 13.93 13.73
N ILE A 169 64.22 13.32 14.86
CA ILE A 169 65.02 13.94 15.92
C ILE A 169 66.44 14.17 15.39
N GLU A 170 66.91 15.41 15.40
CA GLU A 170 68.29 15.74 15.06
C GLU A 170 69.21 15.38 16.25
N ARG A 171 70.32 14.70 15.93
CA ARG A 171 71.30 14.28 16.95
C ARG A 171 72.09 15.50 17.42
N ILE A 172 72.14 15.68 18.74
CA ILE A 172 72.98 16.65 19.46
C ILE A 172 74.40 16.11 19.58
#